data_AF-A0A2G6DFN3-F1
#
_entry.id   AF-A0A2G6DFN3-F1
#
_cell.length_a   1.000
_cell.length_b   1.000
_cell.length_c   1.000
_cell.angle_alpha   90.00
_cell.angle_beta   90.00
_cell.angle_gamma   90.00
#
_symmetry.space_group_name_H-M   'P 1'
#
loop_
_entity.id
_entity.type
_entity.pdbx_description
1 polymer ?
#
loop_
_entity_poly.entity_id
_entity_poly.type
_entity_poly.pdbx_seq_one_letter_code
_entity_poly.pdbx_strand_id
1 'polypeptide(L)'
;NLAALYYLMGEYTQALPLCESALATQERVLGQEHPDVAQTLNNLGIVYLGMDQYNESAAYLKRALSIYELKLGAEHPDTQNTKRSLAAVLDKLK
;
A
#
# COMPACT_ATOMS: atom_id res chain seq x y z
N ASN A 1 -0.19 9.98 -10.44
CA ASN A 1 -0.39 8.55 -10.73
C ASN A 1 -1.89 8.31 -10.88
N LEU A 2 -2.36 7.70 -11.98
CA LEU A 2 -3.79 7.62 -12.32
C LEU A 2 -4.61 6.90 -11.24
N ALA A 3 -4.05 5.88 -10.59
CA ALA A 3 -4.68 5.18 -9.47
C ALA A 3 -4.99 6.10 -8.27
N ALA A 4 -4.11 7.06 -7.96
CA ALA A 4 -4.33 8.01 -6.87
C ALA A 4 -5.45 9.01 -7.21
N LEU A 5 -5.61 9.37 -8.49
CA LEU A 5 -6.73 10.20 -8.93
C LEU A 5 -8.06 9.46 -8.75
N TYR A 6 -8.13 8.20 -9.19
CA TYR A 6 -9.32 7.37 -8.99
C TYR A 6 -9.67 7.18 -7.52
N TYR A 7 -8.67 6.97 -6.66
CA TYR A 7 -8.88 6.93 -5.21
C TYR A 7 -9.51 8.22 -4.67
N LEU A 8 -8.99 9.39 -5.06
CA LEU A 8 -9.53 10.70 -4.63
C LEU A 8 -10.97 10.93 -5.13
N MET A 9 -11.35 10.29 -6.24
CA MET A 9 -12.70 10.33 -6.78
C MET A 9 -13.63 9.26 -6.17
N GLY A 10 -13.12 8.39 -5.29
CA GLY A 10 -13.88 7.26 -4.73
C GLY A 10 -14.07 6.10 -5.73
N GLU A 11 -13.39 6.13 -6.87
CA GLU A 11 -13.47 5.12 -7.93
C GLU A 11 -12.48 3.97 -7.69
N TYR A 12 -12.60 3.31 -6.54
CA TYR A 12 -11.64 2.31 -6.08
C TYR A 12 -11.51 1.10 -7.04
N THR A 13 -12.59 0.73 -7.71
CA THR A 13 -12.62 -0.36 -8.71
C THR A 13 -11.76 -0.06 -9.94
N GLN A 14 -11.51 1.23 -10.24
CA GLN A 14 -10.60 1.64 -11.31
C GLN A 14 -9.16 1.79 -10.80
N ALA A 15 -8.98 2.13 -9.52
CA ALA A 15 -7.67 2.24 -8.90
C ALA A 15 -6.98 0.88 -8.71
N LEU A 16 -7.72 -0.15 -8.28
CA LEU A 16 -7.20 -1.49 -7.99
C LEU A 16 -6.41 -2.12 -9.16
N PRO A 17 -6.97 -2.31 -10.36
CA PRO A 17 -6.26 -3.00 -11.45
C PRO A 17 -5.00 -2.26 -11.89
N LEU A 18 -4.98 -0.93 -11.76
CA LEU A 18 -3.79 -0.13 -12.06
C LEU A 18 -2.68 -0.38 -11.05
N CYS A 19 -3.01 -0.42 -9.76
CA CYS A 19 -2.05 -0.73 -8.70
C CYS A 19 -1.55 -2.19 -8.79
N GLU A 20 -2.42 -3.16 -9.06
CA GLU A 20 -2.05 -4.58 -9.22
C GLU A 20 -1.12 -4.79 -10.43
N SER A 21 -1.45 -4.17 -11.58
CA SER A 21 -0.59 -4.24 -12.77
C SER A 21 0.77 -3.58 -12.54
N ALA A 22 0.80 -2.47 -11.80
CA ALA A 22 2.05 -1.80 -11.42
C ALA A 22 2.88 -2.70 -10.49
N LEU A 23 2.24 -3.33 -9.49
CA LEU A 23 2.90 -4.23 -8.54
C LEU A 23 3.57 -5.40 -9.27
N ALA A 24 2.84 -6.10 -10.13
CA ALA A 24 3.38 -7.23 -10.88
C ALA A 24 4.57 -6.83 -11.77
N THR A 25 4.51 -5.64 -12.38
CA THR A 25 5.60 -5.13 -13.21
C THR A 25 6.82 -4.78 -12.37
N GLN A 26 6.63 -4.07 -11.26
CA GLN A 26 7.72 -3.64 -10.37
C GLN A 26 8.38 -4.83 -9.67
N GLU A 27 7.61 -5.81 -9.19
CA GLU A 27 8.17 -7.02 -8.59
C GLU A 27 9.06 -7.78 -9.57
N ARG A 28 8.67 -7.82 -10.86
CA ARG A 28 9.45 -8.48 -11.91
C ARG A 28 10.73 -7.70 -12.28
N VAL A 29 10.66 -6.37 -12.33
CA VAL A 29 11.76 -5.52 -12.84
C VAL A 29 12.74 -5.12 -11.73
N LEU A 30 12.22 -4.78 -10.55
CA LEU A 30 12.98 -4.21 -9.44
C LEU A 30 13.22 -5.21 -8.31
N GLY A 31 12.45 -6.30 -8.26
CA GLY A 31 12.46 -7.27 -7.18
C GLY A 31 11.47 -6.93 -6.07
N GLN A 32 11.07 -7.95 -5.31
CA GLN A 32 9.97 -7.88 -4.34
C GLN A 32 10.23 -6.98 -3.12
N GLU A 33 11.49 -6.65 -2.83
CA GLU A 33 11.89 -5.82 -1.69
C GLU A 33 12.26 -4.39 -2.09
N HIS A 34 11.96 -3.96 -3.32
CA HIS A 34 12.28 -2.60 -3.74
C HIS A 34 11.36 -1.57 -3.06
N PRO A 35 11.85 -0.39 -2.63
CA PRO A 35 11.00 0.66 -2.06
C PRO A 35 9.79 1.05 -2.92
N ASP A 36 9.94 1.03 -4.25
CA ASP A 36 8.82 1.30 -5.18
C ASP A 36 7.74 0.21 -5.14
N VAL A 37 8.12 -1.06 -4.90
CA VAL A 37 7.16 -2.14 -4.66
C VAL A 37 6.42 -1.88 -3.35
N ALA A 38 7.12 -1.46 -2.29
CA ALA A 38 6.51 -1.07 -1.02
C ALA A 38 5.52 0.09 -1.19
N GLN A 39 5.84 1.07 -2.02
CA GLN A 39 4.94 2.19 -2.32
C GLN A 39 3.65 1.72 -2.99
N THR A 40 3.75 0.83 -3.98
CA THR A 40 2.56 0.29 -4.64
C THR A 40 1.72 -0.59 -3.71
N LEU A 41 2.36 -1.40 -2.87
CA LEU A 41 1.68 -2.17 -1.81
C LEU A 41 0.97 -1.24 -0.82
N ASN A 42 1.62 -0.15 -0.40
CA ASN A 42 1.00 0.84 0.49
C ASN A 42 -0.23 1.49 -0.16
N ASN A 43 -0.15 1.81 -1.46
CA ASN A 43 -1.29 2.36 -2.19
C ASN A 43 -2.44 1.35 -2.31
N LEU A 44 -2.17 0.07 -2.58
CA LEU A 44 -3.20 -0.99 -2.53
C LEU A 44 -3.85 -1.04 -1.16
N GLY A 45 -3.05 -1.01 -0.09
CA GLY A 45 -3.53 -0.96 1.28
C GLY A 45 -4.51 0.19 1.53
N ILE A 46 -4.19 1.40 1.04
CA ILE A 46 -5.05 2.59 1.17
C ILE A 46 -6.34 2.44 0.34
N VAL A 47 -6.27 1.90 -0.88
CA VAL A 47 -7.46 1.66 -1.71
C VAL A 47 -8.41 0.68 -1.02
N TYR A 48 -7.90 -0.43 -0.48
CA TYR A 48 -8.71 -1.39 0.26
C TYR A 48 -9.29 -0.80 1.56
N LEU A 49 -8.56 0.08 2.24
CA LEU A 49 -9.09 0.82 3.39
C LEU A 49 -10.29 1.69 2.98
N GLY A 50 -10.22 2.38 1.84
CA GLY A 50 -11.33 3.18 1.31
C GLY A 50 -12.55 2.35 0.90
N MET A 51 -12.36 1.05 0.63
CA MET A 51 -13.42 0.08 0.31
C MET A 51 -13.95 -0.66 1.56
N ASP A 52 -13.52 -0.27 2.76
CA ASP A 52 -13.82 -0.97 4.03
C ASP A 52 -13.36 -2.45 4.06
N GLN A 53 -12.41 -2.82 3.20
CA GLN A 53 -11.80 -4.15 3.13
C GLN A 53 -10.55 -4.19 4.01
N TYR A 54 -10.77 -4.19 5.32
CA TYR A 54 -9.71 -3.99 6.31
C TYR A 54 -8.71 -5.16 6.39
N ASN A 55 -9.11 -6.40 6.08
CA ASN A 55 -8.20 -7.55 6.10
C ASN A 55 -7.16 -7.47 4.98
N GLU A 56 -7.63 -7.20 3.76
CA GLU A 56 -6.83 -6.99 2.57
C GLU A 56 -5.90 -5.78 2.77
N SER A 57 -6.46 -4.68 3.25
CA SER A 57 -5.70 -3.47 3.58
C SER A 57 -4.54 -3.77 4.55
N ALA A 58 -4.81 -4.47 5.64
CA ALA A 58 -3.80 -4.83 6.62
C ALA A 58 -2.70 -5.74 6.03
N ALA A 59 -3.05 -6.69 5.17
CA ALA A 59 -2.08 -7.57 4.51
C ALA A 59 -1.10 -6.78 3.64
N TYR A 60 -1.61 -5.88 2.80
CA TYR A 60 -0.79 -5.04 1.93
C TYR A 60 0.08 -4.04 2.71
N LEU A 61 -0.49 -3.37 3.72
CA LEU A 61 0.26 -2.41 4.55
C LEU A 61 1.36 -3.08 5.38
N LYS A 62 1.12 -4.29 5.91
CA LYS A 62 2.16 -5.06 6.62
C LYS A 62 3.33 -5.40 5.71
N ARG A 63 3.05 -5.83 4.47
CA ARG A 63 4.09 -6.15 3.50
C ARG A 63 4.88 -4.90 3.09
N ALA A 64 4.19 -3.80 2.80
CA ALA A 64 4.83 -2.51 2.52
C ALA A 64 5.74 -2.06 3.68
N LEU A 65 5.23 -2.14 4.91
CA LEU A 65 5.94 -1.73 6.11
C LEU A 65 7.24 -2.52 6.28
N SER A 66 7.20 -3.84 6.14
CA SER A 66 8.38 -4.69 6.27
C SER A 66 9.48 -4.30 5.27
N ILE A 67 9.11 -3.95 4.04
CA ILE A 67 10.08 -3.51 3.02
C ILE A 67 10.64 -2.13 3.36
N TYR A 68 9.78 -1.17 3.75
CA TYR A 68 10.23 0.17 4.11
C TYR A 68 11.15 0.18 5.33
N GLU A 69 10.84 -0.61 6.37
CA GLU A 69 11.72 -0.78 7.52
C GLU A 69 13.08 -1.36 7.12
N LEU A 70 13.09 -2.35 6.22
CA LEU A 70 14.30 -3.00 5.75
C LEU A 70 15.19 -2.08 4.88
N LYS A 71 14.59 -1.29 3.99
CA LYS A 71 15.34 -0.52 2.97
C LYS A 71 15.58 0.94 3.34
N LEU A 72 14.62 1.57 4.03
CA LEU A 72 14.65 3.00 4.35
C LEU A 72 14.85 3.28 5.84
N GLY A 73 14.59 2.28 6.69
CA GLY A 73 14.70 2.39 8.14
C GLY A 73 13.41 2.88 8.82
N ALA A 74 13.38 2.75 10.14
CA ALA A 74 12.19 3.02 10.96
C ALA A 74 11.75 4.49 10.93
N GLU A 75 12.69 5.44 10.87
CA GLU A 75 12.42 6.88 10.95
C GLU A 75 12.07 7.50 9.59
N HIS A 76 12.12 6.73 8.49
CA HIS A 76 11.77 7.25 7.18
C HIS A 76 10.29 7.65 7.13
N PRO A 77 9.93 8.79 6.50
CA PRO A 77 8.55 9.25 6.41
C PRO A 77 7.57 8.21 5.87
N ASP A 78 7.97 7.45 4.84
CA ASP A 78 7.12 6.39 4.28
C ASP A 78 6.87 5.27 5.28
N THR A 79 7.89 4.84 6.03
CA THR A 79 7.76 3.85 7.09
C THR A 79 6.76 4.31 8.15
N GLN A 80 6.89 5.57 8.61
CA GLN A 80 6.01 6.14 9.63
C GLN A 80 4.57 6.32 9.12
N ASN A 81 4.41 6.73 7.86
CA ASN A 81 3.10 6.84 7.23
C ASN A 81 2.41 5.48 7.12
N THR A 82 3.12 4.44 6.64
CA THR A 82 2.56 3.08 6.55
C THR A 82 2.22 2.53 7.93
N LYS A 83 3.03 2.76 8.97
CA LYS A 83 2.70 2.41 10.37
C LYS A 83 1.39 3.04 10.82
N ARG A 84 1.22 4.34 10.59
CA ARG A 84 0.00 5.06 10.96
C ARG A 84 -1.22 4.53 10.22
N SER A 85 -1.12 4.28 8.92
CA SER A 85 -2.20 3.68 8.14
C SER A 85 -2.55 2.28 8.64
N LEU A 86 -1.54 1.44 8.93
CA LEU A 86 -1.77 0.09 9.46
C LEU A 86 -2.44 0.13 10.84
N ALA A 87 -2.02 1.04 11.73
CA ALA A 87 -2.65 1.22 13.03
C ALA A 87 -4.14 1.59 12.90
N ALA A 88 -4.47 2.49 11.96
CA ALA A 88 -5.86 2.87 11.69
C ALA A 88 -6.70 1.68 11.19
N VAL A 89 -6.14 0.85 10.30
CA VAL A 89 -6.82 -0.36 9.80
C VAL A 89 -7.01 -1.39 10.91
N LEU A 90 -6.00 -1.62 11.75
CA LEU A 90 -6.09 -2.57 12.86
C LEU A 90 -7.12 -2.14 13.91
N ASP A 91 -7.35 -0.84 14.08
CA ASP A 91 -8.40 -0.33 14.97
C ASP A 91 -9.81 -0.66 14.45
N LYS A 92 -10.00 -0.68 13.13
CA LYS A 92 -11.27 -1.07 12.48
C LYS A 92 -11.56 -2.57 12.52
N LEU A 93 -10.55 -3.40 12.81
CA LEU A 93 -10.67 -4.86 12.90
C LEU A 93 -10.99 -5.37 14.32
N LYS A 94 -11.07 -4.49 15.32
CA LYS A 94 -11.43 -4.82 16.70
C LYS A 94 -12.95 -4.89 16.88
#